data_AF-A0A352A7Y2-F1
#
_entry.id   AF-A0A352A7Y2-F1
#
_cell.length_a   1.000
_cell.length_b   1.000
_cell.length_c   1.000
_cell.angle_alpha   90.00
_cell.angle_beta   90.00
_cell.angle_gamma   90.00
#
_symmetry.space_group_name_H-M   'P 1'
#
loop_
_entity.id
_entity.type
_entity.pdbx_description
1 polymer ?
#
loop_
_entity_poly.entity_id
_entity_poly.type
_entity_poly.pdbx_seq_one_letter_code
_entity_poly.pdbx_strand_id
1 'polypeptide(L)'
;MHYIIFDYTINDTAGVFTSATSSLSVPISDYEYIDDVYEKIMKYEKQGTFIYEKYETLPQYRYDIIRGIIMRSIKRDNLLYNTTHLNNKFYQEKFPQNRKEAEVLCKHALL
;
A
#
# COMPACT_ATOMS: atom_id res chain seq x y z
N MET A 1 18.67 18.88 -12.16
CA MET A 1 17.62 18.19 -11.38
C MET A 1 16.38 18.14 -12.26
N HIS A 2 15.87 16.96 -12.60
CA HIS A 2 14.70 16.78 -13.48
C HIS A 2 13.52 16.30 -12.63
N TYR A 3 12.33 16.88 -12.81
CA TYR A 3 11.09 16.30 -12.29
C TYR A 3 10.03 16.23 -13.39
N ILE A 4 9.00 15.45 -13.11
CA ILE A 4 7.96 14.94 -14.00
C ILE A 4 6.69 15.82 -13.84
N ILE A 5 6.05 16.27 -14.92
CA ILE A 5 4.74 17.00 -14.91
C ILE A 5 3.64 15.98 -14.61
N PHE A 6 2.61 16.40 -13.89
CA PHE A 6 1.49 15.54 -13.50
C PHE A 6 0.18 16.04 -14.15
N ASP A 7 -0.28 15.43 -15.24
CA ASP A 7 -1.67 15.56 -15.71
C ASP A 7 -2.56 14.51 -15.00
N TYR A 8 -3.36 14.96 -14.04
CA TYR A 8 -4.24 14.09 -13.27
C TYR A 8 -5.30 13.45 -14.19
N THR A 9 -5.25 12.12 -14.31
CA THR A 9 -6.37 11.35 -14.84
C THR A 9 -7.07 10.63 -13.69
N ILE A 10 -8.39 10.81 -13.59
CA ILE A 10 -9.22 10.11 -12.62
C ILE A 10 -9.37 8.68 -13.13
N ASN A 11 -8.96 7.70 -12.32
CA ASN A 11 -9.35 6.32 -12.56
C ASN A 11 -10.71 6.09 -11.89
N ASP A 12 -11.79 6.27 -12.65
CA ASP A 12 -13.18 6.16 -12.19
C ASP A 12 -13.51 4.79 -11.57
N THR A 13 -12.72 3.76 -11.88
CA THR A 13 -12.88 2.40 -11.34
C THR A 13 -12.32 2.25 -9.93
N ALA A 14 -11.30 3.03 -9.56
CA ALA A 14 -10.57 2.88 -8.29
C ALA A 14 -10.94 3.95 -7.24
N GLY A 15 -11.53 5.08 -7.65
CA GLY A 15 -11.94 6.16 -6.75
C GLY A 15 -10.77 6.85 -6.04
N VAL A 16 -9.54 6.71 -6.56
CA VAL A 16 -8.33 7.34 -6.00
C VAL A 16 -7.61 8.13 -7.10
N PHE A 17 -7.08 9.30 -6.76
CA PHE A 17 -6.20 10.07 -7.64
C PHE A 17 -4.87 9.32 -7.79
N THR A 18 -4.59 8.76 -8.96
CA THR A 18 -3.29 8.18 -9.26
C THR A 18 -2.31 9.23 -9.77
N SER A 19 -1.06 9.11 -9.34
CA SER A 19 0.07 9.94 -9.75
C SER A 19 0.24 9.95 -11.26
N ALA A 20 0.30 11.14 -11.84
CA ALA A 20 0.57 11.37 -13.24
C ALA A 20 2.05 11.35 -13.62
N THR A 21 2.34 11.03 -14.88
CA THR A 21 3.70 10.85 -15.38
C THR A 21 3.85 11.61 -16.68
N SER A 22 4.66 12.67 -16.69
CA SER A 22 5.13 13.36 -17.89
C SER A 22 6.39 12.74 -18.48
N SER A 23 6.47 12.79 -19.79
CA SER A 23 7.63 12.44 -20.60
C SER A 23 8.68 13.56 -20.70
N LEU A 24 8.40 14.76 -20.19
CA LEU A 24 9.27 15.94 -20.31
C LEU A 24 9.70 16.48 -18.95
N SER A 25 10.96 16.94 -18.87
CA SER A 25 11.48 17.61 -17.68
C SER A 25 10.77 18.94 -17.49
N VAL A 26 10.16 19.11 -16.33
CA VAL A 26 9.51 20.34 -15.89
C VAL A 26 10.51 21.15 -15.05
N PRO A 27 10.45 22.49 -15.05
CA PRO A 27 11.25 23.35 -14.15
C PRO A 27 10.51 23.74 -12.85
N ILE A 28 11.13 23.51 -11.68
CA ILE A 28 10.47 23.59 -10.37
C ILE A 28 10.17 25.06 -10.14
N SER A 29 8.89 25.43 -10.16
CA SER A 29 8.48 26.82 -9.97
C SER A 29 8.56 27.24 -8.50
N ASP A 30 8.32 26.30 -7.58
CA ASP A 30 8.38 26.49 -6.13
C ASP A 30 8.50 25.15 -5.41
N TYR A 31 9.03 25.16 -4.20
CA TYR A 31 9.08 23.98 -3.32
C TYR A 31 8.96 24.40 -1.86
N GLU A 32 8.22 23.62 -1.07
CA GLU A 32 8.18 23.76 0.37
C GLU A 32 8.99 22.64 1.02
N TYR A 33 9.89 23.01 1.93
CA TYR A 33 10.57 22.03 2.77
C TYR A 33 9.63 21.61 3.90
N ILE A 34 9.20 20.36 3.88
CA ILE A 34 8.47 19.76 4.99
C ILE A 34 9.52 19.23 5.98
N ASP A 35 9.55 19.81 7.19
CA ASP A 35 10.34 19.28 8.31
C ASP A 35 10.09 17.78 8.50
N ASP A 36 11.08 17.06 9.01
CA ASP A 36 10.92 15.64 9.36
C ASP A 36 9.72 15.43 10.32
N VAL A 37 8.59 15.03 9.75
CA VAL A 37 7.33 14.81 10.46
C VAL A 37 7.40 13.58 11.36
N TYR A 38 8.35 12.67 11.14
CA TYR A 38 8.51 11.49 11.98
C TYR A 38 8.86 11.88 13.41
N GLU A 39 9.76 12.86 13.60
CA GLU A 39 10.10 13.32 14.94
C GLU A 39 8.90 13.95 15.67
N LYS A 40 8.04 14.68 14.95
CA LYS A 40 6.81 15.26 15.51
C LYS A 40 5.83 14.15 15.91
N ILE A 41 5.65 13.11 15.09
CA ILE A 41 4.79 11.96 15.40
C ILE A 41 5.30 11.22 16.65
N MET A 42 6.61 10.97 16.74
CA MET A 42 7.23 10.33 17.91
C MET A 42 7.09 11.17 19.19
N LYS A 43 7.00 12.50 19.10
CA LYS A 43 6.73 13.37 20.26
C LYS A 43 5.30 13.17 20.79
N TYR A 44 4.31 12.99 19.91
CA TYR A 44 2.92 12.72 20.34
C TYR A 44 2.77 11.37 21.03
N GLU A 45 3.53 10.36 20.59
CA GLU A 45 3.62 9.07 21.29
C GLU A 45 4.15 9.26 22.72
N LYS A 46 5.28 9.97 22.88
CA LYS A 46 5.88 10.25 24.20
C LYS A 46 4.98 11.06 25.14
N GLN A 47 4.10 11.89 24.58
CA GLN A 47 3.13 12.68 25.34
C GLN A 47 1.88 11.87 25.74
N GLY A 48 1.74 10.63 25.25
CA GLY A 48 0.56 9.79 25.50
C GLY A 48 -0.69 10.19 24.70
N THR A 49 -0.56 11.12 23.76
CA THR A 49 -1.67 11.62 22.92
C THR A 49 -2.02 10.63 21.81
N PHE A 50 -1.09 9.76 21.45
CA PHE A 50 -1.22 8.78 20.37
C PHE A 50 -0.46 7.50 20.73
N ILE A 51 -0.97 6.35 20.30
CA ILE A 51 -0.25 5.08 20.43
C ILE A 51 0.31 4.74 19.05
N TYR A 52 1.63 4.75 18.93
CA TYR A 52 2.32 4.33 17.72
C TYR A 52 2.79 2.88 17.86
N GLU A 53 2.08 1.96 17.21
CA GLU A 53 2.51 0.56 17.18
C GLU A 53 3.41 0.32 15.97
N LYS A 54 4.69 0.04 16.21
CA LYS A 54 5.61 -0.35 15.14
C LYS A 54 5.28 -1.74 14.65
N TYR A 55 5.23 -1.91 13.33
CA TYR A 55 4.87 -3.17 12.68
C TYR A 55 5.71 -4.32 13.23
N GLU A 56 7.02 -4.13 13.37
CA GLU A 56 7.99 -5.14 13.82
C GLU A 56 7.76 -5.59 15.26
N THR A 57 7.10 -4.77 16.07
CA THR A 57 6.82 -5.03 17.49
C THR A 57 5.40 -5.50 17.75
N LEU A 58 4.59 -5.65 16.70
CA LEU A 58 3.20 -6.06 16.85
C LEU A 58 3.11 -7.47 17.47
N PRO A 59 2.14 -7.71 18.35
CA PRO A 59 1.85 -9.06 18.84
C PRO A 59 1.26 -9.93 17.71
N GLN A 60 1.43 -11.26 17.82
CA GLN A 60 1.02 -12.22 16.78
C GLN A 60 -0.42 -12.00 16.26
N TYR A 61 -1.37 -11.75 17.16
CA TYR A 61 -2.78 -11.58 16.78
C TYR A 61 -3.01 -10.41 15.81
N ARG A 62 -2.17 -9.37 15.85
CA ARG A 62 -2.23 -8.23 14.91
C ARG A 62 -1.77 -8.66 13.52
N TYR A 63 -0.71 -9.47 13.43
CA TYR A 63 -0.29 -10.05 12.16
C TYR A 63 -1.36 -10.96 11.57
N ASP A 64 -2.09 -11.71 12.40
CA ASP A 64 -3.19 -12.57 11.94
C ASP A 64 -4.35 -11.75 11.35
N ILE A 65 -4.66 -10.58 11.94
CA ILE A 65 -5.66 -9.63 11.40
C ILE A 65 -5.20 -9.10 10.03
N ILE A 66 -3.93 -8.67 9.93
CA ILE A 66 -3.35 -8.14 8.68
C ILE A 66 -3.37 -9.22 7.60
N ARG A 67 -2.95 -10.45 7.94
CA ARG A 67 -3.06 -11.63 7.08
C ARG A 67 -4.50 -11.83 6.59
N GLY A 68 -5.48 -11.76 7.49
CA GLY A 68 -6.90 -11.88 7.14
C GLY A 68 -7.39 -10.80 6.17
N ILE A 69 -6.92 -9.56 6.31
CA ILE A 69 -7.21 -8.48 5.35
C ILE A 69 -6.62 -8.81 3.97
N ILE A 70 -5.35 -9.22 3.92
CA ILE A 70 -4.67 -9.59 2.68
C ILE A 70 -5.40 -10.75 1.98
N MET A 71 -5.76 -11.81 2.71
CA MET A 71 -6.49 -12.96 2.18
C MET A 71 -7.83 -12.54 1.56
N ARG A 72 -8.60 -11.70 2.27
CA ARG A 72 -9.88 -11.19 1.76
C ARG A 72 -9.71 -10.38 0.49
N SER A 73 -8.69 -9.53 0.39
CA SER A 73 -8.40 -8.78 -0.84
C SER A 73 -8.05 -9.70 -2.01
N ILE A 74 -7.19 -10.71 -1.78
CA ILE A 74 -6.82 -11.71 -2.80
C ILE A 74 -8.06 -12.42 -3.33
N LYS A 75 -8.96 -12.85 -2.44
CA LYS A 75 -10.20 -13.53 -2.82
C LYS A 75 -11.18 -12.60 -3.54
N ARG A 76 -11.49 -11.45 -2.95
CA ARG A 76 -12.49 -10.50 -3.46
C ARG A 76 -12.15 -10.03 -4.87
N ASP A 77 -10.88 -9.71 -5.10
CA ASP A 77 -10.42 -9.13 -6.38
C ASP A 77 -9.89 -10.22 -7.34
N ASN A 78 -10.05 -11.50 -6.97
CA ASN A 78 -9.60 -12.67 -7.73
C ASN A 78 -8.12 -12.61 -8.16
N LEU A 79 -7.23 -12.14 -7.28
CA LEU A 79 -5.83 -11.82 -7.61
C LEU A 79 -4.94 -13.04 -7.92
N LEU A 80 -5.43 -14.25 -7.68
CA LEU A 80 -4.73 -15.47 -8.07
C LEU A 80 -4.83 -15.73 -9.57
N TYR A 81 -5.97 -15.39 -10.18
CA TYR A 81 -6.26 -15.73 -11.58
C TYR A 81 -6.41 -14.49 -12.48
N ASN A 82 -6.80 -13.35 -11.92
CA ASN A 82 -6.96 -12.11 -12.65
C ASN A 82 -5.64 -11.32 -12.70
N THR A 83 -4.79 -11.64 -13.69
CA THR A 83 -3.49 -11.00 -13.89
C THR A 83 -3.57 -9.56 -14.39
N THR A 84 -4.71 -9.12 -14.93
CA THR A 84 -4.91 -7.75 -15.42
C THR A 84 -5.42 -6.80 -14.34
N HIS A 85 -5.81 -7.31 -13.17
CA HIS A 85 -6.23 -6.47 -12.05
C HIS A 85 -5.09 -5.54 -11.60
N LEU A 86 -5.40 -4.26 -11.38
CA LEU A 86 -4.41 -3.22 -11.05
C LEU A 86 -3.50 -3.60 -9.87
N ASN A 87 -4.09 -4.23 -8.86
CA ASN A 87 -3.40 -4.65 -7.64
C ASN A 87 -2.62 -5.96 -7.77
N ASN A 88 -2.73 -6.69 -8.89
CA ASN A 88 -2.13 -8.03 -9.00
C ASN A 88 -0.62 -8.01 -8.76
N LYS A 89 0.09 -7.12 -9.47
CA LYS A 89 1.54 -6.95 -9.36
C LYS A 89 1.97 -6.55 -7.95
N PHE A 90 1.24 -5.61 -7.34
CA PHE A 90 1.54 -5.16 -5.98
C PHE A 90 1.49 -6.32 -4.96
N TYR A 91 0.45 -7.16 -5.02
CA TYR A 91 0.32 -8.29 -4.10
C TYR A 91 1.35 -9.39 -4.36
N GLN A 92 1.76 -9.61 -5.62
CA GLN A 92 2.84 -10.53 -5.95
C GLN A 92 4.17 -10.11 -5.33
N GLU A 93 4.51 -8.83 -5.43
CA GLU A 93 5.81 -8.30 -4.98
C GLU A 93 5.86 -8.12 -3.46
N LYS A 94 4.79 -7.60 -2.85
CA LYS A 94 4.78 -7.24 -1.43
C LYS A 94 4.34 -8.35 -0.51
N PHE A 95 3.50 -9.27 -0.97
CA PHE A 95 2.93 -10.34 -0.13
C PHE A 95 3.10 -11.74 -0.75
N PRO A 96 4.31 -12.14 -1.16
CA PRO A 96 4.53 -13.41 -1.85
C PRO A 96 4.20 -14.63 -0.98
N GLN A 97 4.43 -14.56 0.34
CA GLN A 97 4.11 -15.66 1.26
C GLN A 97 2.60 -15.85 1.41
N ASN A 98 1.87 -14.76 1.63
CA ASN A 98 0.42 -14.77 1.70
C ASN A 98 -0.20 -15.24 0.39
N ARG A 99 0.39 -14.89 -0.76
CA ARG A 99 -0.06 -15.40 -2.06
C ARG A 99 0.07 -16.91 -2.16
N LYS A 100 1.24 -17.48 -1.81
CA LYS A 100 1.45 -18.94 -1.79
C LYS A 100 0.46 -19.65 -0.88
N GLU A 101 0.21 -19.06 0.29
CA GLU A 101 -0.78 -19.57 1.23
C GLU A 101 -2.20 -19.54 0.63
N ALA A 102 -2.60 -18.43 0.01
CA ALA A 102 -3.89 -18.31 -0.66
C ALA A 102 -4.05 -19.35 -1.79
N GLU A 103 -2.99 -19.64 -2.56
CA GLU A 103 -2.99 -20.70 -3.57
C GLU A 103 -3.28 -22.08 -2.97
N VAL A 104 -2.69 -22.40 -1.81
CA VAL A 104 -2.96 -23.65 -1.09
C VAL A 104 -4.40 -23.68 -0.59
N LEU A 105 -4.86 -22.62 0.07
CA LEU A 105 -6.23 -22.54 0.60
C LEU A 105 -7.27 -22.64 -0.52
N CYS A 106 -7.03 -22.00 -1.67
CA CYS A 106 -7.92 -22.06 -2.82
C CYS A 106 -8.01 -23.48 -3.39
N LYS A 107 -6.88 -24.22 -3.49
CA LYS A 107 -6.86 -25.63 -3.94
C LYS A 107 -7.69 -26.55 -3.04
N HIS A 108 -7.79 -26.22 -1.75
CA HIS A 108 -8.56 -26.99 -0.77
C HIS A 108 -9.97 -26.43 -0.50
N ALA A 109 -10.43 -25.42 -1.25
CA ALA A 109 -11.71 -24.74 -1.03
C ALA A 109 -11.87 -24.14 0.39
N LEU A 110 -10.76 -23.70 0.99
CA LEU A 110 -10.67 -23.10 2.32
C LEU A 110 -10.46 -21.58 2.30
N LEU A 111 -10.30 -20.99 1.10
CA LEU A 111 -10.13 -19.55 0.90
C LEU A 111 -11.50 -18.88 0.75
#